data_AF-A0AA88AIM9-F1
#
_entry.id   AF-A0AA88AIM9-F1
#
_cell.length_a   1.000
_cell.length_b   1.000
_cell.length_c   1.000
_cell.angle_alpha   90.00
_cell.angle_beta   90.00
_cell.angle_gamma   90.00
#
_symmetry.space_group_name_H-M   'P 1'
#
loop_
_entity.id
_entity.type
_entity.pdbx_description
1 polymer ?
#
loop_
_entity_poly.entity_id
_entity_poly.type
_entity_poly.pdbx_seq_one_letter_code
_entity_poly.pdbx_strand_id
1 'polypeptide(L)'
;MSCMHDILQHNNQIYVSISGDGELVSFDVTNSCNPIVKLVASGIPRKRFRQCDVERYLVESSEGELLQVERYMRRQKKDEGRETKMFRIFRLDFDATKWIEIESLGGDSLFLGDNSSISVLASNFTGCQSNSIYEYNTRVLHGKGRKK
;
A
#
# COMPACT_ATOMS: atom_id res chain seq x y z
N MET A 1 3.25 -5.10 20.16
CA MET A 1 2.09 -4.57 19.41
C MET A 1 2.44 -4.66 17.94
N SER A 2 1.67 -5.40 17.14
CA SER A 2 1.81 -5.35 15.67
C SER A 2 1.23 -4.03 15.20
N CYS A 3 1.98 -3.25 14.42
CA CYS A 3 1.53 -1.99 13.85
C CYS A 3 0.72 -2.28 12.58
N MET A 4 -0.44 -1.64 12.44
CA MET A 4 -1.23 -1.67 11.21
C MET A 4 -0.64 -0.66 10.22
N HIS A 5 -0.43 -1.08 8.98
CA HIS A 5 0.13 -0.21 7.94
C HIS A 5 -0.92 0.28 6.95
N ASP A 6 -1.81 -0.60 6.50
CA ASP A 6 -2.89 -0.22 5.58
C ASP A 6 -4.07 -1.20 5.64
N ILE A 7 -5.22 -0.79 5.10
CA ILE A 7 -6.48 -1.52 5.11
C ILE A 7 -7.17 -1.43 3.74
N LEU A 8 -7.71 -2.55 3.28
CA LEU A 8 -8.45 -2.65 2.02
C LEU A 8 -9.70 -3.50 2.21
N GLN A 9 -10.85 -3.05 1.71
CA GLN A 9 -12.03 -3.87 1.60
C GLN A 9 -12.07 -4.49 0.20
N HIS A 10 -12.19 -5.82 0.12
CA HIS A 10 -12.26 -6.56 -1.13
C HIS A 10 -13.16 -7.79 -0.95
N ASN A 11 -14.10 -8.02 -1.88
CA ASN A 11 -15.03 -9.16 -1.84
C ASN A 11 -15.73 -9.39 -0.48
N ASN A 12 -16.30 -8.33 0.10
CA ASN A 12 -16.97 -8.33 1.42
C ASN A 12 -16.08 -8.73 2.62
N GLN A 13 -14.76 -8.74 2.43
CA GLN A 13 -13.79 -9.03 3.47
C GLN A 13 -12.87 -7.82 3.67
N ILE A 14 -12.43 -7.60 4.91
CA ILE A 14 -11.47 -6.56 5.24
C ILE A 14 -10.09 -7.21 5.32
N TYR A 15 -9.15 -6.69 4.55
CA TYR A 15 -7.75 -7.08 4.57
C TYR A 15 -6.93 -6.00 5.25
N VAL A 16 -5.98 -6.40 6.08
CA VAL A 16 -5.12 -5.50 6.83
C VAL A 16 -3.69 -5.93 6.67
N SER A 17 -2.85 -5.02 6.19
CA SER A 17 -1.41 -5.20 6.20
C SER A 17 -0.92 -4.89 7.60
N ILE A 18 -0.42 -5.92 8.28
CA ILE A 18 0.11 -5.84 9.63
C ILE A 18 1.61 -6.11 9.61
N SER A 19 2.25 -5.62 10.66
CA SER A 19 3.67 -5.78 10.92
C SER A 19 4.60 -5.10 9.92
N GLY A 20 5.81 -4.79 10.38
CA GLY A 20 6.82 -4.20 9.54
C GLY A 20 7.23 -5.10 8.37
N ASP A 21 6.77 -6.33 8.28
CA ASP A 21 7.18 -7.27 7.24
C ASP A 21 6.09 -7.48 6.18
N GLY A 22 4.93 -6.82 6.29
CA GLY A 22 3.89 -6.83 5.25
C GLY A 22 3.09 -8.13 5.24
N GLU A 23 2.85 -8.69 6.43
CA GLU A 23 1.91 -9.79 6.61
C GLU A 23 0.50 -9.32 6.31
N LEU A 24 -0.31 -10.19 5.69
CA LEU A 24 -1.70 -9.89 5.38
C LEU A 24 -2.60 -10.71 6.28
N VAL A 25 -3.51 -10.04 6.99
CA VAL A 25 -4.61 -10.72 7.69
C VAL A 25 -5.95 -10.28 7.13
N SER A 26 -6.93 -11.17 7.20
CA SER A 26 -8.31 -10.84 6.89
C SER A 26 -9.22 -10.94 8.11
N PHE A 27 -10.25 -10.09 8.11
CA PHE A 27 -11.33 -10.07 9.08
C PHE A 27 -12.64 -10.41 8.39
N ASP A 28 -13.28 -11.47 8.85
CA ASP A 28 -14.66 -11.74 8.50
C ASP A 28 -15.58 -10.88 9.40
N VAL A 29 -16.13 -9.82 8.82
CA VAL A 29 -17.04 -8.88 9.50
C VAL A 29 -18.49 -9.35 9.51
N THR A 30 -18.81 -10.50 8.92
CA THR A 30 -20.18 -11.02 8.85
C THR A 30 -20.64 -11.74 10.13
N ASN A 31 -19.71 -12.09 11.03
CA ASN A 31 -20.03 -12.84 12.25
C ASN A 31 -19.88 -11.95 13.50
N SER A 32 -21.01 -11.45 14.00
CA SER A 32 -21.14 -10.31 14.93
C SER A 32 -20.54 -10.52 16.33
N CYS A 33 -20.15 -11.74 16.70
CA CYS A 33 -19.73 -12.04 18.07
C CYS A 33 -18.27 -12.46 18.21
N ASN A 34 -17.58 -12.85 17.12
CA ASN A 34 -16.18 -13.27 17.15
C ASN A 34 -15.55 -13.00 15.77
N PRO A 35 -14.96 -11.82 15.53
CA PRO A 35 -14.24 -11.57 14.27
C PRO A 35 -13.09 -12.56 14.15
N ILE A 36 -13.16 -13.47 13.18
CA ILE A 36 -12.11 -14.44 12.93
C ILE A 36 -11.00 -13.74 12.16
N VAL A 37 -9.84 -13.61 12.78
CA VAL A 37 -8.62 -13.13 12.12
C VAL A 37 -7.93 -14.30 11.46
N LYS A 38 -7.74 -14.24 10.14
CA LYS A 38 -7.02 -15.26 9.37
C LYS A 38 -5.75 -14.67 8.79
N LEU A 39 -4.62 -15.35 8.95
CA LEU A 39 -3.40 -15.03 8.20
C LEU A 39 -3.61 -15.46 6.74
N VAL A 40 -3.54 -14.49 5.83
CA VAL A 40 -3.75 -14.68 4.39
C VAL A 40 -2.42 -14.81 3.65
N ALA A 41 -1.41 -14.04 4.08
CA ALA A 41 -0.06 -14.14 3.54
C ALA A 41 0.99 -13.82 4.60
N SER A 42 2.07 -14.60 4.62
CA SER A 42 3.26 -14.30 5.41
C SER A 42 3.97 -13.04 4.90
N GLY A 43 4.79 -12.44 5.75
CA GLY A 43 5.54 -11.23 5.43
C GLY A 43 6.52 -11.41 4.27
N ILE A 44 6.77 -10.31 3.57
CA ILE A 44 7.73 -10.22 2.48
C ILE A 44 9.14 -10.11 3.08
N PRO A 45 10.08 -10.99 2.68
CA PRO A 45 11.46 -10.88 3.11
C PRO A 45 12.04 -9.50 2.76
N ARG A 46 12.41 -8.73 3.79
CA ARG A 46 12.99 -7.40 3.62
C ARG A 46 14.33 -7.49 2.91
N LYS A 47 14.45 -6.82 1.75
CA LYS A 47 15.76 -6.48 1.20
C LYS A 47 16.37 -5.41 2.12
N ARG A 48 17.53 -5.69 2.72
CA ARG A 48 18.20 -4.77 3.66
C ARG A 48 18.77 -3.56 2.93
N PHE A 49 17.95 -2.55 2.67
CA PHE A 49 18.44 -1.23 2.28
C PHE A 49 18.80 -0.45 3.54
N ARG A 50 20.08 -0.13 3.72
CA ARG A 50 20.53 0.67 4.87
C ARG A 50 19.85 2.05 4.79
N GLN A 51 19.29 2.53 5.90
CA GLN A 51 18.75 3.89 6.07
C GLN A 51 17.51 4.23 5.21
N CYS A 52 16.66 3.24 4.89
CA CYS A 52 15.37 3.49 4.23
C CYS A 52 14.19 3.16 5.16
N ASP A 53 13.20 4.06 5.22
CA ASP A 53 11.87 3.76 5.75
C ASP A 53 11.07 3.04 4.65
N VAL A 54 10.18 2.12 5.04
CA VAL A 54 9.29 1.41 4.11
C VAL A 54 7.85 1.73 4.49
N GLU A 55 7.11 2.24 3.53
CA GLU A 55 5.66 2.46 3.60
C GLU A 55 4.97 1.42 2.73
N ARG A 56 3.81 0.93 3.18
CA ARG A 56 3.07 -0.12 2.50
C ARG A 56 1.68 0.33 2.17
N TYR A 57 1.23 -0.08 1.00
CA TYR A 57 -0.10 0.18 0.51
C TYR A 57 -0.75 -1.14 0.10
N LEU A 58 -2.01 -1.33 0.45
CA LEU A 58 -2.88 -2.36 -0.12
C LEU A 58 -3.73 -1.71 -1.22
N VAL A 59 -3.82 -2.36 -2.37
CA VAL A 59 -4.58 -1.85 -3.51
C VAL A 59 -5.30 -2.99 -4.21
N GLU A 60 -6.53 -2.76 -4.63
CA GLU A 60 -7.21 -3.63 -5.59
C GLU A 60 -6.95 -3.12 -7.00
N SER A 61 -6.46 -4.00 -7.89
CA SER A 61 -6.27 -3.71 -9.31
C SER A 61 -7.60 -3.68 -10.07
N SER A 62 -7.59 -3.17 -11.31
CA SER A 62 -8.80 -3.15 -12.16
C SER A 62 -9.30 -4.56 -12.53
N GLU A 63 -8.42 -5.57 -12.48
CA GLU A 63 -8.76 -6.98 -12.68
C GLU A 63 -9.21 -7.69 -11.37
N GLY A 64 -9.27 -6.96 -10.25
CA GLY A 64 -9.67 -7.50 -8.95
C GLY A 64 -8.57 -8.24 -8.20
N GLU A 65 -7.32 -8.18 -8.67
CA GLU A 65 -6.18 -8.73 -7.94
C GLU A 65 -5.80 -7.82 -6.77
N LEU A 66 -5.45 -8.43 -5.63
CA LEU A 66 -5.00 -7.72 -4.44
C LEU A 66 -3.48 -7.53 -4.47
N LEU A 67 -3.06 -6.27 -4.44
CA LEU A 67 -1.67 -5.85 -4.52
C LEU A 67 -1.19 -5.27 -3.19
N GLN A 68 0.06 -5.54 -2.84
CA GLN A 68 0.81 -4.81 -1.83
C GLN A 68 1.96 -4.06 -2.50
N VAL A 69 2.07 -2.76 -2.23
CA VAL A 69 3.15 -1.91 -2.76
C VAL A 69 4.05 -1.47 -1.61
N GLU A 70 5.34 -1.76 -1.71
CA GLU A 70 6.35 -1.22 -0.80
C GLU A 70 7.01 0.01 -1.42
N ARG A 71 6.86 1.18 -0.78
CA ARG A 71 7.57 2.42 -1.11
C ARG A 71 8.78 2.58 -0.22
N TYR A 72 9.96 2.55 -0.80
CA TYR A 72 11.22 2.74 -0.09
C TYR A 72 11.61 4.21 -0.11
N MET A 73 11.70 4.81 1.07
CA MET A 73 11.99 6.22 1.25
C MET A 73 13.29 6.44 2.00
N ARG A 74 14.11 7.38 1.54
CA ARG A 74 15.27 7.85 2.27
C ARG A 74 14.93 9.14 3.01
N ARG A 75 15.29 9.21 4.30
CA ARG A 75 15.22 10.47 5.05
C ARG A 75 16.26 11.45 4.49
N GLN A 76 15.80 12.62 4.06
CA GLN A 76 16.71 13.72 3.70
C GLN A 76 17.19 14.42 4.97
N LYS A 77 18.38 15.04 4.94
CA LYS A 77 18.88 15.86 6.06
C LYS A 77 18.16 17.22 6.01
N LYS A 78 17.75 17.74 7.17
CA LYS A 78 17.10 19.06 7.37
C LYS A 78 15.78 19.25 6.60
N ASP A 79 14.64 19.01 7.25
CA ASP A 79 13.28 19.46 6.88
C ASP A 79 12.78 19.32 5.42
N GLU A 80 13.54 18.67 4.53
CA GLU A 80 13.24 18.48 3.10
C GLU A 80 12.37 17.25 2.81
N GLY A 81 11.78 16.66 3.86
CA GLY A 81 10.85 15.54 3.75
C GLY A 81 11.50 14.19 3.43
N ARG A 82 10.72 13.30 2.82
CA ARG A 82 11.13 11.94 2.44
C ARG A 82 11.29 11.86 0.92
N GLU A 83 12.37 11.25 0.47
CA GLU A 83 12.64 11.02 -0.95
C GLU A 83 12.32 9.57 -1.31
N THR A 84 11.38 9.35 -2.22
CA THR A 84 11.08 8.02 -2.77
C THR A 84 12.26 7.55 -3.61
N LYS A 85 12.73 6.32 -3.34
CA LYS A 85 13.85 5.69 -4.04
C LYS A 85 13.41 4.62 -5.03
N MET A 86 12.44 3.82 -4.63
CA MET A 86 11.90 2.78 -5.49
C MET A 86 10.57 2.28 -4.94
N PHE A 87 9.86 1.57 -5.79
CA PHE A 87 8.71 0.77 -5.44
C PHE A 87 9.00 -0.70 -5.69
N ARG A 88 8.42 -1.57 -4.86
CA ARG A 88 8.27 -3.00 -5.16
C ARG A 88 6.80 -3.33 -5.09
N ILE A 89 6.32 -4.08 -6.08
CA ILE A 89 4.91 -4.39 -6.23
C ILE A 89 4.77 -5.89 -6.07
N PHE A 90 3.80 -6.30 -5.27
CA PHE A 90 3.53 -7.70 -5.00
C PHE A 90 2.07 -7.99 -5.23
N ARG A 91 1.82 -9.09 -5.93
CA ARG A 91 0.49 -9.63 -6.12
C ARG A 91 0.25 -10.76 -5.13
N LEU A 92 -0.94 -10.79 -4.54
CA LEU A 92 -1.34 -11.90 -3.70
C LEU A 92 -1.69 -13.12 -4.57
N ASP A 93 -1.02 -14.23 -4.31
CA ASP A 93 -1.44 -15.56 -4.75
C ASP A 93 -2.29 -16.17 -3.63
N PHE A 94 -3.61 -16.18 -3.81
CA PHE A 94 -4.56 -16.70 -2.82
C PHE A 94 -4.39 -18.21 -2.60
N ASP A 95 -4.09 -18.96 -3.66
CA ASP A 95 -3.95 -20.42 -3.59
C ASP A 95 -2.70 -20.81 -2.81
N ALA A 96 -1.60 -20.10 -3.02
CA ALA A 96 -0.34 -20.35 -2.33
C ALA A 96 -0.15 -19.51 -1.05
N THR A 97 -1.11 -18.65 -0.69
CA THR A 97 -1.08 -17.80 0.51
C THR A 97 0.20 -16.97 0.65
N LYS A 98 0.66 -16.37 -0.46
CA LYS A 98 1.96 -15.68 -0.52
C LYS A 98 1.95 -14.47 -1.46
N TRP A 99 2.91 -13.59 -1.21
CA TRP A 99 3.21 -12.45 -2.08
C TRP A 99 4.16 -12.85 -3.21
N ILE A 100 3.78 -12.52 -4.45
CA ILE A 100 4.59 -12.68 -5.66
C ILE A 100 5.04 -11.30 -6.14
N GLU A 101 6.36 -11.03 -6.17
CA GLU A 101 6.90 -9.79 -6.72
C GLU A 101 6.62 -9.73 -8.22
N ILE A 102 6.05 -8.62 -8.69
CA ILE A 102 5.74 -8.36 -10.09
C ILE A 102 6.47 -7.10 -10.57
N GLU A 103 6.84 -7.07 -11.84
CA GLU A 103 7.56 -5.95 -12.46
C GLU A 103 6.64 -5.00 -13.23
N SER A 104 5.39 -5.42 -13.48
CA SER A 104 4.42 -4.64 -14.24
C SER A 104 3.02 -4.67 -13.65
N LEU A 105 2.36 -3.52 -13.65
CA LEU A 105 0.93 -3.35 -13.36
C LEU A 105 0.05 -3.59 -14.60
N GLY A 106 0.65 -3.97 -15.74
CA GLY A 106 -0.08 -4.13 -16.99
C GLY A 106 -0.74 -2.82 -17.44
N GLY A 107 -2.06 -2.85 -17.60
CA GLY A 107 -2.88 -1.69 -17.98
C GLY A 107 -3.13 -0.70 -16.85
N ASP A 108 -2.83 -1.07 -15.60
CA ASP A 108 -3.13 -0.27 -14.43
C ASP A 108 -2.09 0.82 -14.15
N SER A 109 -2.55 1.85 -13.44
CA SER A 109 -1.73 2.88 -12.84
C SER A 109 -2.15 3.11 -11.40
N LEU A 110 -1.17 3.29 -10.51
CA LEU A 110 -1.43 3.50 -9.10
C LEU A 110 -1.28 4.98 -8.73
N PHE A 111 -2.14 5.45 -7.83
CA PHE A 111 -2.03 6.74 -7.18
C PHE A 111 -1.82 6.52 -5.69
N LEU A 112 -0.68 6.96 -5.17
CA LEU A 112 -0.26 6.72 -3.79
C LEU A 112 -0.08 8.05 -3.05
N GLY A 113 -0.79 8.20 -1.94
CA GLY A 113 -0.65 9.32 -1.02
C GLY A 113 -0.07 8.89 0.33
N ASP A 114 -0.17 9.77 1.34
CA ASP A 114 0.37 9.48 2.67
C ASP A 114 -0.38 8.35 3.39
N ASN A 115 -1.71 8.22 3.19
CA ASN A 115 -2.55 7.23 3.87
C ASN A 115 -3.65 6.67 2.95
N SER A 116 -3.39 6.65 1.64
CA SER A 116 -4.42 6.30 0.65
C SER A 116 -3.77 5.82 -0.62
N SER A 117 -4.40 4.83 -1.22
CA SER A 117 -3.95 4.18 -2.44
C SER A 117 -5.16 3.83 -3.31
N ILE A 118 -5.01 3.94 -4.62
CA ILE A 118 -6.03 3.51 -5.58
C ILE A 118 -5.35 3.05 -6.87
N SER A 119 -5.91 2.00 -7.47
CA SER A 119 -5.58 1.59 -8.84
C SER A 119 -6.66 2.07 -9.79
N VAL A 120 -6.24 2.46 -11.00
CA VAL A 120 -7.14 2.72 -12.11
C VAL A 120 -6.61 2.06 -13.37
N LEU A 121 -7.52 1.61 -14.23
CA LEU A 121 -7.15 1.24 -15.59
C LEU A 121 -6.76 2.50 -16.36
N ALA A 122 -5.51 2.60 -16.80
CA ALA A 122 -4.96 3.83 -17.40
C ALA A 122 -5.75 4.29 -18.63
N SER A 123 -6.26 3.34 -19.42
CA SER A 123 -7.05 3.64 -20.63
C SER A 123 -8.35 4.39 -20.35
N ASN A 124 -8.82 4.43 -19.09
CA ASN A 124 -10.02 5.17 -18.72
C ASN A 124 -9.76 6.68 -18.55
N PHE A 125 -8.49 7.13 -18.51
CA PHE A 125 -8.13 8.51 -18.18
C PHE A 125 -7.11 9.10 -19.16
N THR A 126 -7.53 10.16 -19.87
CA THR A 126 -6.63 10.92 -20.75
C THR A 126 -5.50 11.55 -19.94
N GLY A 127 -4.25 11.14 -20.21
CA GLY A 127 -3.05 11.61 -19.51
C GLY A 127 -2.50 10.65 -18.45
N CYS A 128 -3.20 9.54 -18.19
CA CYS A 128 -2.69 8.45 -17.36
C CYS A 128 -1.87 7.47 -18.22
N GLN A 129 -0.65 7.15 -17.79
CA GLN A 129 0.21 6.17 -18.45
C GLN A 129 0.06 4.82 -17.75
N SER A 130 -0.15 3.75 -18.50
CA SER A 130 -0.17 2.40 -17.96
C SER A 130 1.19 2.04 -17.33
N ASN A 131 1.18 1.07 -16.41
CA ASN A 131 2.37 0.63 -15.70
C ASN A 131 3.11 1.77 -14.97
N SER A 132 2.37 2.71 -14.38
CA SER A 132 2.94 3.89 -13.72
C SER A 132 2.43 4.06 -12.29
N ILE A 133 3.24 4.70 -11.46
CA ILE A 133 2.89 5.07 -10.09
C ILE A 133 3.00 6.59 -9.97
N TYR A 134 1.92 7.23 -9.52
CA TYR A 134 1.82 8.65 -9.26
C TYR A 134 1.79 8.90 -7.76
N GLU A 135 2.66 9.78 -7.27
CA GLU A 135 2.70 10.16 -5.86
C GLU A 135 2.00 11.50 -5.64
N TYR A 136 1.16 11.61 -4.60
CA TYR A 136 0.58 12.89 -4.17
C TYR A 136 0.75 13.09 -2.67
N ASN A 137 1.52 14.11 -2.28
CA ASN A 137 1.69 14.46 -0.88
C ASN A 137 0.82 15.66 -0.52
N THR A 138 0.05 15.55 0.56
CA THR A 138 -0.64 16.71 1.15
C THR A 138 0.39 17.48 1.97
N ARG A 139 0.88 18.62 1.48
CA ARG A 139 1.69 19.52 2.33
C ARG A 139 0.80 20.00 3.48
N VAL A 140 1.12 19.62 4.72
CA VAL A 140 0.47 20.15 5.92
C VAL A 140 0.63 21.68 5.93
N LEU A 141 -0.44 22.40 5.62
CA LEU A 141 -0.48 23.85 5.82
C LEU A 141 -0.29 24.11 7.31
N HIS A 142 0.88 24.63 7.70
CA HIS A 142 1.06 25.19 9.03
C HIS A 142 0.27 26.50 9.08
N GLY A 143 -1.02 26.40 9.40
CA GLY A 143 -1.85 27.54 9.70
C GLY A 143 -1.32 28.23 10.95
N LYS A 144 -0.54 29.30 10.80
CA LYS A 144 -0.36 30.28 11.88
C LYS A 144 -1.70 30.99 12.08
N GLY A 145 -2.55 30.41 12.92
CA GLY A 145 -3.75 31.08 13.38
C GLY A 145 -3.36 32.41 14.05
N ARG A 146 -3.71 33.54 13.43
CA ARG A 146 -3.83 34.80 14.15
C ARG A 146 -5.02 34.65 15.08
N LYS A 147 -4.77 34.52 16.38
CA LYS A 147 -5.79 34.81 17.39
C LYS A 147 -6.18 36.29 17.22
N LYS A 148 -7.45 36.55 16.92
CA LYS A 148 -8.09 37.83 17.25
C LYS A 148 -8.63 37.72 18.66
#